data_AF-A0A1L8SX76-F1
#
_entry.id   AF-A0A1L8SX76-F1
#
_cell.length_a   1.000
_cell.length_b   1.000
_cell.length_c   1.000
_cell.angle_alpha   90.00
_cell.angle_beta   90.00
_cell.angle_gamma   90.00
#
_symmetry.space_group_name_H-M   'P 1'
#
loop_
_entity.id
_entity.type
_entity.pdbx_description
1 polymer ?
#
loop_
_entity_poly.entity_id
_entity_poly.type
_entity_poly.pdbx_seq_one_letter_code
_entity_poly.pdbx_strand_id
1 'polypeptide(L)' 'MIRRQIDEMAKNEYGIIYITEEFAQLVPDTIKRYEEQMIPAIVLIPNHEGTLGIGKAMIQGQVERAVGQNIL' A
#
# COMPACT_ATOMS: atom_id res chain seq x y z
N MET A 1 -2.01 10.84 11.96
CA MET A 1 -3.24 10.12 12.38
C MET A 1 -3.34 8.76 11.70
N ILE A 2 -3.32 8.71 10.36
CA ILE A 2 -3.45 7.49 9.55
C ILE A 2 -2.44 6.40 9.95
N ARG A 3 -1.14 6.76 10.08
CA ARG A 3 -0.10 5.81 10.55
C ARG A 3 -0.50 5.09 11.84
N ARG A 4 -1.01 5.83 12.83
CA ARG A 4 -1.40 5.26 14.13
C ARG A 4 -2.55 4.26 13.96
N GLN A 5 -3.52 4.57 13.09
CA GLN A 5 -4.64 3.67 12.82
C GLN A 5 -4.17 2.38 12.14
N ILE A 6 -3.25 2.46 11.17
CA ILE A 6 -2.65 1.28 10.54
C ILE A 6 -1.89 0.44 11.58
N ASP A 7 -1.04 1.08 12.39
CA ASP A 7 -0.26 0.42 13.44
C ASP A 7 -1.19 -0.24 14.50
N GLU A 8 -2.33 0.39 14.82
CA GLU A 8 -3.35 -0.16 15.74
C GLU A 8 -4.11 -1.35 15.11
N MET A 9 -4.54 -1.26 13.84
CA MET A 9 -5.18 -2.36 13.13
C MET A 9 -4.24 -3.57 12.97
N ALA A 10 -2.97 -3.32 12.68
CA ALA A 10 -1.94 -4.37 12.61
C ALA A 10 -1.75 -5.06 13.96
N LYS A 11 -1.72 -4.31 15.07
CA LYS A 11 -1.66 -4.87 16.44
C LYS A 11 -2.90 -5.68 16.80
N ASN A 12 -4.05 -5.32 16.26
CA ASN A 12 -5.31 -6.05 16.42
C ASN A 12 -5.46 -7.22 15.41
N GLU A 13 -4.37 -7.63 14.76
CA GLU A 13 -4.31 -8.81 13.88
C GLU A 13 -5.28 -8.77 12.70
N TYR A 14 -5.54 -7.57 12.16
CA TYR A 14 -6.33 -7.44 10.94
C TYR A 14 -5.63 -8.12 9.78
N GLY A 15 -6.35 -8.98 9.04
CA GLY A 15 -5.79 -9.69 7.88
C GLY A 15 -5.52 -8.76 6.69
N ILE A 16 -6.46 -7.87 6.38
CA ILE A 16 -6.41 -6.97 5.22
C ILE A 16 -6.82 -5.56 5.66
N ILE A 17 -6.09 -4.55 5.21
CA ILE A 17 -6.42 -3.13 5.39
C ILE A 17 -6.59 -2.49 4.01
N TYR A 18 -7.81 -2.09 3.68
CA TYR A 18 -8.07 -1.28 2.50
C TYR A 18 -7.85 0.21 2.81
N ILE A 19 -7.08 0.89 1.97
CA ILE A 19 -6.79 2.32 2.12
C ILE A 19 -6.88 3.02 0.77
N THR A 20 -7.46 4.22 0.74
CA THR A 20 -7.50 5.00 -0.49
C THR A 20 -6.10 5.48 -0.88
N GLU A 21 -5.83 5.61 -2.17
CA GLU A 21 -4.54 6.12 -2.66
C GLU A 21 -4.20 7.51 -2.08
N GLU A 22 -5.21 8.37 -1.91
CA GLU A 22 -5.07 9.70 -1.30
C GLU A 22 -4.56 9.66 0.15
N PHE A 23 -4.96 8.66 0.94
CA PHE A 23 -4.44 8.50 2.29
C PHE A 23 -3.10 7.76 2.31
N ALA A 24 -2.89 6.86 1.35
CA ALA A 24 -1.65 6.10 1.24
C ALA A 24 -0.43 6.98 0.96
N GLN A 25 -0.56 8.00 0.09
CA GLN A 25 0.52 8.96 -0.19
C GLN A 25 0.99 9.74 1.04
N LEU A 26 0.17 9.82 2.10
CA LEU A 26 0.53 10.52 3.34
C LEU A 26 1.39 9.66 4.27
N VAL A 27 1.45 8.33 4.05
CA VAL A 27 2.15 7.38 4.92
C VAL A 27 2.94 6.29 4.16
N PRO A 28 3.73 6.65 3.12
CA PRO A 28 4.40 5.66 2.26
C PRO A 28 5.35 4.74 3.04
N ASP A 29 6.08 5.27 4.03
CA ASP A 29 7.00 4.49 4.87
C ASP A 29 6.29 3.46 5.74
N THR A 30 5.04 3.74 6.14
CA THR A 30 4.25 2.81 6.94
C THR A 30 3.76 1.66 6.07
N ILE A 31 3.30 1.96 4.87
CA ILE A 31 2.86 0.94 3.89
C ILE A 31 4.03 0.02 3.55
N LYS A 32 5.18 0.60 3.21
CA LYS A 32 6.41 -0.16 2.88
C LYS A 32 6.85 -1.08 4.01
N ARG A 33 6.73 -0.67 5.28
CA ARG A 33 7.04 -1.54 6.43
C ARG A 33 6.20 -2.82 6.44
N TYR A 34 4.94 -2.71 6.05
CA TYR A 34 4.01 -3.84 6.02
C TYR A 34 4.04 -4.61 4.70
N GLU A 35 4.64 -4.08 3.62
CA GLU A 35 4.90 -4.86 2.38
C GLU A 35 5.83 -6.05 2.63
N GLU A 36 6.77 -5.93 3.56
CA GLU A 36 7.69 -7.02 3.93
C GLU A 36 7.07 -8.03 4.91
N GLN A 37 5.83 -7.80 5.35
CA GLN A 37 5.11 -8.61 6.31
C GLN A 37 3.94 -9.34 5.64
N MET A 38 3.62 -10.54 6.14
CA MET A 38 2.48 -11.29 5.63
C MET A 38 1.14 -10.67 6.05
N ILE A 39 1.05 -10.10 7.25
CA ILE A 39 -0.17 -9.53 7.85
C ILE A 39 0.17 -8.23 8.57
N PRO A 40 -0.62 -7.14 8.40
CA PRO A 40 -1.76 -7.00 7.49
C PRO A 40 -1.35 -6.83 6.03
N ALA A 41 -2.12 -7.40 5.10
CA ALA A 41 -2.02 -7.03 3.68
C ALA A 41 -2.67 -5.67 3.45
N ILE A 42 -1.89 -4.67 3.03
CA ILE A 42 -2.39 -3.32 2.75
C ILE A 42 -2.73 -3.21 1.26
N VAL A 43 -4.00 -2.96 0.95
CA VAL A 43 -4.51 -2.89 -0.43
C VAL A 43 -4.97 -1.47 -0.75
N LEU A 44 -4.36 -0.89 -1.78
CA LEU A 44 -4.68 0.44 -2.28
C LEU A 44 -5.96 0.41 -3.13
N ILE A 45 -6.89 1.31 -2.85
CA ILE A 45 -8.14 1.48 -3.63
C ILE A 45 -8.31 2.93 -4.11
N PRO A 46 -8.97 3.17 -5.25
CA PRO A 46 -9.33 4.52 -5.68
C PRO A 46 -10.37 5.15 -4.74
N ASN A 47 -10.51 6.48 -4.80
CA ASN A 47 -11.65 7.18 -4.21
C ASN A 47 -12.71 7.46 -5.31
N HIS A 48 -13.74 8.24 -4.99
CA HIS A 48 -14.81 8.58 -5.94
C HIS A 48 -14.37 9.50 -7.09
N GLU A 49 -13.24 10.21 -6.93
CA GLU A 49 -12.64 11.06 -7.96
C GLU A 49 -11.71 10.27 -8.90
N GLY A 50 -11.43 9.00 -8.58
CA GLY A 50 -10.63 8.08 -9.38
C GLY A 50 -9.37 7.60 -8.68
N THR A 51 -8.37 7.22 -9.47
CA THR A 51 -7.05 6.75 -9.02
C THR A 51 -6.01 7.85 -9.19
N LEU A 52 -5.11 7.97 -8.22
CA LEU A 52 -3.89 8.77 -8.29
C LEU A 52 -2.73 8.00 -8.97
N GLY A 53 -2.97 6.75 -9.40
CA GLY A 53 -1.98 5.90 -10.08
C GLY A 53 -0.95 5.27 -9.15
N ILE A 54 -1.11 5.41 -7.83
CA ILE A 54 -0.12 4.97 -6.84
C ILE A 54 0.00 3.45 -6.81
N GLY A 55 -1.13 2.74 -6.80
CA GLY A 55 -1.11 1.27 -6.83
C GLY A 55 -0.45 0.73 -8.10
N LYS A 56 -0.74 1.35 -9.25
CA LYS A 56 -0.11 0.96 -10.52
C LYS A 56 1.40 1.21 -10.50
N ALA A 57 1.84 2.38 -10.04
CA ALA A 57 3.26 2.72 -9.94
C ALA A 57 4.01 1.78 -8.99
N MET A 58 3.39 1.42 -7.87
CA MET A 58 3.94 0.44 -6.92
C MET A 58 4.14 -0.92 -7.58
N ILE A 59 3.14 -1.44 -8.28
CA ILE A 59 3.23 -2.71 -9.01
C ILE A 59 4.36 -2.65 -10.06
N GLN A 60 4.42 -1.58 -10.84
CA GLN A 60 5.46 -1.39 -11.86
C GLN A 60 6.86 -1.40 -11.24
N GLY A 61 7.06 -0.66 -10.15
CA GLY A 61 8.35 -0.64 -9.43
C GLY A 61 8.72 -1.98 -8.79
N GLN A 62 7.74 -2.74 -8.28
CA GLN A 62 7.99 -4.09 -7.76
C GLN A 62 8.40 -5.05 -8.88
N VAL A 63 7.75 -4.96 -10.05
CA VAL A 63 8.12 -5.75 -11.24
C VAL A 63 9.51 -5.39 -11.75
N GLU A 64 9.84 -4.10 -11.84
CA GLU A 64 11.18 -3.65 -12.21
C GLU A 64 12.25 -4.16 -11.24
N ARG A 65 11.97 -4.15 -9.93
CA ARG A 65 12.88 -4.70 -8.92
C ARG A 65 13.06 -6.22 -9.03
N ALA A 66 12.01 -6.95 -9.38
CA ALA A 66 12.04 -8.41 -9.46
C ALA A 66 12.64 -8.93 -10.79
N VAL A 67 12.39 -8.22 -11.90
CA VAL A 67 12.70 -8.69 -13.25
C VAL A 67 13.84 -7.89 -13.89
N GLY A 68 14.12 -6.67 -13.41
CA GLY A 68 15.15 -5.78 -13.95
C GLY A 68 14.77 -5.08 -15.26
N GLN A 69 13.54 -5.29 -15.74
CA GLN A 69 13.00 -4.68 -16.96
C GLN A 69 11.53 -4.32 -16.76
N ASN A 70 11.09 -3.29 -17.47
CA ASN A 70 9.67 -2.97 -17.53
C ASN A 70 8.95 -3.94 -18.49
N ILE A 71 8.05 -4.77 -17.94
CA ILE A 71 7.31 -5.81 -18.66
C ILE A 71 5.78 -5.64 -18.60
N LEU A 72 5.29 -4.49 -18.10
CA LEU A 72 3.86 -4.18 -17.91
C LEU A 72 3.43 -2.90 -18.65
#